data_AF-A0A2L0A6C4-F1
#
_entry.id   AF-A0A2L0A6C4-F1
#
_cell.length_a   1.000
_cell.length_b   1.000
_cell.length_c   1.000
_cell.angle_alpha   90.00
_cell.angle_beta   90.00
_cell.angle_gamma   90.00
#
_symmetry.space_group_name_H-M   'P 1'
#
loop_
_entity.id
_entity.type
_entity.pdbx_description
1 polymer ?
#
loop_
_entity_poly.entity_id
_entity_poly.type
_entity_poly.pdbx_seq_one_letter_code
_entity_poly.pdbx_strand_id
1 'polypeptide(L)'
;MNWDYVANWSEWVAPIATMIAAIMTAVNLGSRVTGWGFVVFLIGSIHWTLLGVATGQKSLLAANGFLCIINAVGIWRWLGVRARLDDGAQAAERKSEALPAPTLLSLSNIEGRSITAADGALIGHIRGGMVERDSGRISYVVVANGGLGGVSETLHTVPWDELKPSDEGFTVPAKCEDILRREPLDPADWPARVQAA
;
A
#
# COMPACT_ATOMS: atom_id res chain seq x y z
N MET A 1 36.19 -11.68 24.21
CA MET A 1 35.13 -11.14 23.34
C MET A 1 35.79 -10.82 22.01
N ASN A 2 35.47 -11.54 20.94
CA ASN A 2 36.17 -11.43 19.66
C ASN A 2 35.66 -10.18 18.93
N TRP A 3 36.40 -9.07 19.05
CA TRP A 3 35.99 -7.76 18.53
C TRP A 3 35.89 -7.72 17.00
N ASP A 4 36.60 -8.61 16.30
CA ASP A 4 36.57 -8.71 14.83
C ASP A 4 35.21 -9.22 14.28
N TYR A 5 34.50 -10.05 15.04
CA TYR A 5 33.14 -10.47 14.70
C TYR A 5 32.14 -9.30 14.84
N VAL A 6 32.30 -8.44 15.84
CA VAL A 6 31.42 -7.27 16.03
C VAL A 6 31.73 -6.18 15.00
N ALA A 7 32.99 -6.03 14.61
CA ALA A 7 33.44 -5.07 13.59
C ALA A 7 32.90 -5.41 12.19
N ASN A 8 32.90 -6.68 11.77
CA ASN A 8 32.38 -7.06 10.45
C ASN A 8 30.86 -6.90 10.32
N TRP A 9 30.10 -7.04 11.41
CA TRP A 9 28.64 -6.87 11.35
C TRP A 9 28.23 -5.40 11.23
N SER A 10 28.99 -4.46 11.79
CA SER A 10 28.63 -3.04 11.79
C SER A 10 28.69 -2.40 10.39
N GLU A 11 29.57 -2.87 9.50
CA GLU A 11 29.71 -2.38 8.12
C GLU A 11 28.45 -2.61 7.27
N TRP A 12 27.74 -3.73 7.50
CA TRP A 12 26.55 -4.09 6.74
C TRP A 12 25.27 -3.45 7.28
N VAL A 13 25.27 -2.92 8.50
CA VAL A 13 24.07 -2.35 9.13
C VAL A 13 23.52 -1.19 8.31
N ALA A 14 24.36 -0.24 7.91
CA ALA A 14 23.91 0.96 7.20
C ALA A 14 23.36 0.65 5.79
N PRO A 15 24.03 -0.16 4.94
CA PRO A 15 23.47 -0.62 3.68
C PRO A 15 22.16 -1.39 3.84
N ILE A 16 22.08 -2.33 4.80
CA ILE A 16 20.86 -3.12 5.04
C ILE A 16 19.70 -2.21 5.46
N ALA A 17 19.93 -1.29 6.40
CA ALA A 17 18.91 -0.32 6.82
C ALA A 17 18.43 0.54 5.65
N THR A 18 19.34 0.97 4.77
CA THR A 18 19.01 1.77 3.58
C THR A 18 18.18 0.97 2.57
N MET A 19 18.53 -0.30 2.34
CA MET A 19 17.76 -1.20 1.45
C MET A 19 16.35 -1.44 2.00
N ILE A 20 16.22 -1.68 3.30
CA ILE A 20 14.91 -1.85 3.96
C ILE A 20 14.09 -0.56 3.84
N ALA A 21 14.69 0.60 4.11
CA ALA A 21 14.03 1.91 3.97
C ALA A 21 13.56 2.17 2.52
N ALA A 22 14.36 1.78 1.54
CA ALA A 22 14.01 1.86 0.13
C ALA A 22 12.80 0.98 -0.18
N ILE A 23 12.78 -0.25 0.29
CA ILE A 23 11.63 -1.17 0.12
C ILE A 23 10.38 -0.59 0.80
N MET A 24 10.48 -0.14 2.05
CA MET A 24 9.38 0.47 2.80
C MET A 24 8.77 1.67 2.08
N THR A 25 9.61 2.45 1.38
CA THR A 25 9.18 3.63 0.63
C THR A 25 8.63 3.28 -0.75
N ALA A 26 9.24 2.31 -1.44
CA ALA A 26 8.88 1.93 -2.80
C ALA A 26 7.59 1.10 -2.89
N VAL A 27 7.34 0.22 -1.91
CA VAL A 27 6.22 -0.74 -1.96
C VAL A 27 4.88 -0.12 -1.50
N ASN A 28 4.87 1.12 -1.02
CA ASN A 28 3.67 1.81 -0.54
C ASN A 28 2.84 0.96 0.48
N LEU A 29 3.51 0.37 1.47
CA LEU A 29 2.94 -0.52 2.51
C LEU A 29 2.07 0.24 3.55
N GLY A 30 1.39 1.29 3.13
CA GLY A 30 0.63 2.18 3.98
C GLY A 30 1.46 3.34 4.52
N SER A 31 0.75 4.36 5.00
CA SER A 31 1.35 5.67 5.27
C SER A 31 2.41 5.69 6.37
N ARG A 32 2.21 4.88 7.42
CA ARG A 32 3.17 4.78 8.53
C ARG A 32 4.47 4.09 8.10
N VAL A 33 4.38 3.00 7.34
CA VAL A 33 5.56 2.24 6.90
C VAL A 33 6.41 3.08 5.95
N THR A 34 5.78 3.70 4.94
CA THR A 34 6.47 4.62 4.02
C THR A 34 7.08 5.82 4.75
N GLY A 35 6.36 6.40 5.71
CA GLY A 35 6.86 7.49 6.53
C GLY A 35 8.11 7.12 7.35
N TRP A 36 8.16 5.92 7.93
CA TRP A 36 9.36 5.43 8.63
C TRP A 36 10.53 5.15 7.69
N GLY A 37 10.28 4.76 6.43
CA GLY A 37 11.32 4.68 5.41
C GLY A 37 12.05 6.02 5.23
N PHE A 38 11.30 7.13 5.15
CA PHE A 38 11.88 8.47 5.10
C PHE A 38 12.65 8.85 6.37
N VAL A 39 12.26 8.37 7.56
CA VAL A 39 13.03 8.58 8.80
C VAL A 39 14.40 7.93 8.72
N VAL A 40 14.47 6.67 8.27
CA VAL A 40 15.74 5.97 8.11
C VAL A 40 16.63 6.65 7.07
N PHE A 41 16.06 7.08 5.95
CA PHE A 41 16.79 7.86 4.96
C PHE A 41 17.28 9.21 5.50
N LEU A 42 16.48 9.89 6.32
CA LEU A 42 16.90 11.15 6.96
C LEU A 42 18.15 10.94 7.80
N ILE A 43 18.16 9.91 8.66
CA ILE A 43 19.31 9.55 9.50
C ILE A 43 20.56 9.32 8.64
N GLY A 44 20.42 8.52 7.57
CA GLY A 44 21.51 8.28 6.62
C GLY A 44 22.02 9.56 5.95
N SER A 45 21.11 10.41 5.48
CA SER A 45 21.46 11.68 4.83
C SER A 45 22.12 12.67 5.80
N ILE A 46 21.73 12.70 7.08
CA ILE A 46 22.40 13.51 8.10
C ILE A 46 23.83 13.00 8.32
N HIS A 47 24.02 11.68 8.44
CA HIS A 47 25.34 11.09 8.59
C HIS A 47 26.29 11.47 7.43
N TRP A 48 25.83 11.29 6.18
CA TRP A 48 26.62 11.66 5.01
C TRP A 48 26.85 13.17 4.86
N THR A 49 25.88 13.99 5.29
CA THR A 49 26.03 15.45 5.35
C THR A 49 27.15 15.84 6.31
N LEU A 50 27.17 15.26 7.53
CA LEU A 50 28.22 15.51 8.52
C LEU A 50 29.59 15.06 8.03
N LEU A 51 29.68 13.89 7.37
CA LEU A 51 30.91 13.44 6.72
C LEU A 51 31.36 14.38 5.61
N GLY A 52 30.44 14.89 4.78
CA GLY A 52 30.73 15.89 3.75
C GLY A 52 31.31 17.17 4.32
N VAL A 53 30.80 17.64 5.46
CA VAL A 53 31.38 18.77 6.20
C VAL A 53 32.79 18.43 6.71
N ALA A 54 32.95 17.30 7.39
CA ALA A 54 34.22 16.90 8.00
C ALA A 54 35.35 16.67 6.97
N THR A 55 34.99 16.20 5.77
CA THR A 55 35.92 15.91 4.67
C THR A 55 36.05 17.04 3.66
N GLY A 56 35.28 18.13 3.79
CA GLY A 56 35.25 19.25 2.85
C GLY A 56 34.66 18.90 1.46
N GLN A 57 34.01 17.75 1.32
CA GLN A 57 33.44 17.29 0.05
C GLN A 57 32.12 18.01 -0.28
N LYS A 58 32.20 19.04 -1.12
CA LYS A 58 31.03 19.85 -1.53
C LYS A 58 29.94 19.05 -2.23
N SER A 59 30.30 18.08 -3.07
CA SER A 59 29.33 17.22 -3.77
C SER A 59 28.53 16.35 -2.79
N LEU A 60 29.23 15.72 -1.84
CA LEU A 60 28.62 14.88 -0.81
C LEU A 60 27.68 15.71 0.08
N LEU A 61 28.12 16.91 0.47
CA LEU A 61 27.31 17.86 1.24
C LEU A 61 26.06 18.31 0.48
N ALA A 62 26.19 18.69 -0.79
CA ALA A 62 25.08 19.17 -1.60
C ALA A 62 24.01 18.08 -1.82
N ALA A 63 24.43 16.88 -2.23
CA ALA A 63 23.51 15.77 -2.49
C ALA A 63 22.76 15.34 -1.22
N ASN A 64 23.46 15.17 -0.10
CA ASN A 64 22.84 14.70 1.14
C ASN A 64 22.07 15.81 1.88
N GLY A 65 22.50 17.06 1.76
CA GLY A 65 21.72 18.20 2.25
C GLY A 65 20.35 18.29 1.55
N PHE A 66 20.31 18.06 0.24
CA PHE A 66 19.04 17.98 -0.50
C PHE A 66 18.19 16.77 -0.05
N LEU A 67 18.81 15.61 0.17
CA LEU A 67 18.10 14.43 0.69
C LEU A 67 17.52 14.67 2.08
N CYS A 68 18.22 15.39 2.98
CA CYS A 68 17.67 15.78 4.27
C CYS A 68 16.35 16.55 4.12
N ILE A 69 16.28 17.48 3.16
CA ILE A 69 15.07 18.27 2.89
C ILE A 69 13.94 17.38 2.38
N ILE A 70 14.20 16.56 1.34
CA ILE A 70 13.17 15.66 0.79
C ILE A 70 12.67 14.69 1.85
N ASN A 71 13.57 14.10 2.64
CA ASN A 71 13.19 13.15 3.68
C ASN A 71 12.36 13.82 4.78
N ALA A 72 12.70 15.05 5.19
CA ALA A 72 11.88 15.82 6.13
C ALA A 72 10.46 16.10 5.59
N VAL A 73 10.35 16.48 4.31
CA VAL A 73 9.05 16.65 3.64
C VAL A 73 8.29 15.33 3.57
N GLY A 74 8.97 14.22 3.26
CA GLY A 74 8.41 12.87 3.24
C GLY A 74 7.83 12.47 4.60
N ILE A 75 8.58 12.69 5.69
CA ILE A 75 8.14 12.44 7.07
C ILE A 75 6.88 13.26 7.38
N TRP A 76 6.90 14.57 7.11
CA TRP A 76 5.75 15.44 7.37
C TRP A 76 4.51 15.00 6.59
N ARG A 77 4.66 14.71 5.29
CA ARG A 77 3.56 14.26 4.42
C ARG A 77 2.98 12.92 4.89
N TRP A 78 3.82 11.94 5.18
CA TRP A 78 3.37 10.57 5.44
C TRP A 78 3.03 10.32 6.91
N LEU A 79 3.93 10.63 7.86
CA LEU A 79 3.67 10.44 9.30
C LEU A 79 2.82 11.57 9.91
N GLY A 80 2.92 12.78 9.37
CA GLY A 80 2.17 13.93 9.88
C GLY A 80 0.75 14.01 9.33
N VAL A 81 0.60 14.07 8.01
CA VAL A 81 -0.70 14.29 7.36
C VAL A 81 -1.42 12.98 7.08
N ARG A 82 -0.83 12.08 6.29
CA ARG A 82 -1.54 10.89 5.80
C ARG A 82 -1.85 9.88 6.91
N ALA A 83 -0.91 9.60 7.80
CA ALA A 83 -1.14 8.69 8.92
C ALA A 83 -2.31 9.13 9.81
N ARG A 84 -2.46 10.45 10.07
CA ARG A 84 -3.59 10.97 10.87
C ARG A 84 -4.94 10.78 10.17
N LEU A 85 -4.98 10.96 8.85
CA LEU A 85 -6.21 10.74 8.06
C LEU A 85 -6.58 9.26 8.05
N ASP A 86 -5.61 8.38 7.83
CA ASP A 86 -5.83 6.93 7.83
C ASP A 86 -6.26 6.44 9.23
N ASP A 87 -5.64 6.94 10.31
CA ASP A 87 -6.04 6.64 11.70
C ASP A 87 -7.48 7.10 11.97
N GLY A 88 -7.86 8.29 11.48
CA GLY A 88 -9.22 8.83 11.61
C GLY A 88 -10.25 7.99 10.87
N ALA A 89 -9.92 7.53 9.66
CA ALA A 89 -10.75 6.63 8.88
C ALA A 89 -10.94 5.28 9.58
N GLN A 90 -9.86 4.65 10.03
CA GLN A 90 -9.92 3.38 10.79
C GLN A 90 -10.70 3.53 12.10
N ALA A 91 -10.55 4.65 12.80
CA ALA A 91 -11.32 4.92 14.00
C ALA A 91 -12.82 5.07 13.70
N ALA A 92 -13.19 5.64 12.54
CA ALA A 92 -14.58 5.73 12.11
C ALA A 92 -15.16 4.36 11.71
N GLU A 93 -14.40 3.53 11.01
CA GLU A 93 -14.78 2.14 10.69
C GLU A 93 -15.08 1.35 11.97
N ARG A 94 -14.14 1.31 12.92
CA ARG A 94 -14.31 0.63 14.22
C ARG A 94 -15.50 1.15 15.02
N LYS A 95 -15.75 2.47 14.97
CA LYS A 95 -16.94 3.05 15.61
C LYS A 95 -18.23 2.58 14.94
N SER A 96 -18.24 2.44 13.62
CA SER A 96 -19.41 1.98 12.87
C SER A 96 -19.76 0.52 13.17
N GLU A 97 -18.77 -0.34 13.37
CA GLU A 97 -18.96 -1.75 13.76
C GLU A 97 -19.72 -1.91 15.09
N ALA A 98 -19.60 -0.93 15.99
CA ALA A 98 -20.25 -0.96 17.29
C ALA A 98 -21.68 -0.37 17.28
N LEU A 99 -22.15 0.18 16.15
CA LEU A 99 -23.46 0.82 16.05
C LEU A 99 -24.49 -0.14 15.44
N PRO A 100 -25.78 -0.03 15.81
CA PRO A 100 -26.87 -0.72 15.13
C PRO A 100 -27.22 -0.03 13.80
N ALA A 101 -26.21 0.14 12.94
CA ALA A 101 -26.28 0.78 11.64
C ALA A 101 -25.37 0.02 10.65
N PRO A 102 -25.48 0.25 9.32
CA PRO A 102 -24.58 -0.36 8.37
C PRO A 102 -23.11 -0.03 8.68
N THR A 103 -22.27 -1.06 8.78
CA THR A 103 -20.83 -0.91 8.96
C THR A 103 -20.23 -0.14 7.81
N LEU A 104 -19.42 0.86 8.12
CA LEU A 104 -18.75 1.72 7.16
C LEU A 104 -17.35 1.18 6.86
N LEU A 105 -16.95 1.34 5.60
CA LEU A 105 -15.59 1.08 5.12
C LEU A 105 -15.05 2.34 4.44
N SER A 106 -13.83 2.76 4.79
CA SER A 106 -13.15 3.86 4.12
C SER A 106 -12.81 3.45 2.69
N LEU A 107 -13.07 4.35 1.75
CA LEU A 107 -12.69 4.16 0.35
C LEU A 107 -11.17 3.95 0.19
N SER A 108 -10.35 4.53 1.08
CA SER A 108 -8.90 4.30 1.07
C SER A 108 -8.49 2.90 1.50
N ASN A 109 -9.36 2.17 2.19
CA ASN A 109 -9.10 0.84 2.75
C ASN A 109 -9.77 -0.27 1.93
N ILE A 110 -10.36 0.06 0.78
CA ILE A 110 -10.97 -0.91 -0.13
C ILE A 110 -9.91 -1.60 -1.00
N GLU A 111 -8.92 -0.85 -1.48
CA GLU A 111 -7.79 -1.38 -2.25
C GLU A 111 -6.93 -2.27 -1.36
N GLY A 112 -6.50 -3.40 -1.93
CA GLY A 112 -5.72 -4.44 -1.24
C GLY A 112 -6.56 -5.47 -0.48
N ARG A 113 -7.84 -5.20 -0.18
CA ARG A 113 -8.72 -6.20 0.47
C ARG A 113 -8.92 -7.42 -0.42
N SER A 114 -9.02 -8.58 0.21
CA SER A 114 -9.21 -9.84 -0.49
C SER A 114 -10.65 -10.01 -0.95
N ILE A 115 -10.82 -10.62 -2.12
CA ILE A 115 -12.08 -11.22 -2.54
C ILE A 115 -11.91 -12.73 -2.48
N THR A 116 -12.80 -13.39 -1.76
CA THR A 116 -12.83 -14.86 -1.64
C THR A 116 -14.14 -15.42 -2.19
N ALA A 117 -14.11 -16.66 -2.64
CA ALA A 117 -15.33 -17.40 -2.98
C ALA A 117 -16.04 -17.88 -1.70
N ALA A 118 -17.29 -18.34 -1.85
CA ALA A 118 -18.11 -18.83 -0.73
C ALA A 118 -17.48 -20.03 0.03
N ASP A 119 -16.57 -20.77 -0.61
CA ASP A 119 -15.80 -21.88 -0.02
C ASP A 119 -14.50 -21.42 0.66
N GLY A 120 -14.21 -20.12 0.67
CA GLY A 120 -13.00 -19.53 1.25
C GLY A 120 -11.82 -19.46 0.28
N ALA A 121 -11.94 -19.93 -0.96
CA ALA A 121 -10.84 -19.84 -1.94
C ALA A 121 -10.54 -18.37 -2.29
N LEU A 122 -9.26 -17.97 -2.24
CA LEU A 122 -8.83 -16.64 -2.63
C LEU A 122 -8.98 -16.44 -4.14
N ILE A 123 -9.77 -15.44 -4.52
CA ILE A 123 -9.90 -14.98 -5.91
C ILE A 123 -8.84 -13.93 -6.20
N GLY A 124 -8.55 -13.03 -5.27
CA GLY A 124 -7.52 -12.02 -5.47
C GLY A 124 -7.67 -10.81 -4.57
N HIS A 125 -6.98 -9.73 -4.91
CA HIS A 125 -6.99 -8.47 -4.17
C HIS A 125 -7.56 -7.33 -5.01
N ILE A 126 -8.35 -6.47 -4.39
CA ILE A 126 -8.91 -5.28 -5.04
C ILE A 126 -7.77 -4.34 -5.43
N ARG A 127 -7.75 -3.89 -6.69
CA ARG A 127 -6.81 -2.89 -7.23
C ARG A 127 -7.41 -1.51 -7.43
N GLY A 128 -8.74 -1.44 -7.44
CA GLY A 128 -9.48 -0.20 -7.59
C GLY A 128 -10.96 -0.51 -7.85
N GLY A 129 -11.73 0.52 -8.12
CA GLY A 129 -13.13 0.38 -8.48
C GLY A 129 -13.69 1.65 -9.10
N MET A 130 -14.86 1.52 -9.71
CA MET A 130 -15.55 2.63 -10.36
C MET A 130 -16.77 3.05 -9.56
N VAL A 131 -16.91 4.36 -9.39
CA VAL A 131 -18.05 4.98 -8.68
C VAL A 131 -18.92 5.70 -9.69
N GLU A 132 -20.23 5.45 -9.62
CA GLU A 132 -21.24 6.18 -10.38
C GLU A 132 -21.29 7.64 -9.92
N ARG A 133 -21.07 8.58 -10.84
CA ARG A 133 -21.05 10.02 -10.52
C ARG A 133 -22.37 10.53 -9.95
N ASP A 134 -23.49 10.03 -10.47
CA ASP A 134 -24.82 10.58 -10.15
C ASP A 134 -25.40 9.98 -8.86
N SER A 135 -25.15 8.70 -8.59
CA SER A 135 -25.69 7.99 -7.42
C SER A 135 -24.72 7.89 -6.25
N GLY A 136 -23.41 8.04 -6.51
CA GLY A 136 -22.34 7.79 -5.54
C GLY A 136 -22.12 6.30 -5.21
N ARG A 137 -22.82 5.37 -5.88
CA ARG A 137 -22.65 3.93 -5.67
C ARG A 137 -21.40 3.42 -6.36
N ILE A 138 -20.76 2.41 -5.77
CA ILE A 138 -19.71 1.65 -6.43
C ILE A 138 -20.38 0.74 -7.48
N SER A 139 -19.95 0.83 -8.73
CA SER A 139 -20.49 0.01 -9.82
C SER A 139 -19.82 -1.37 -9.83
N TYR A 140 -18.50 -1.40 -9.88
CA TYR A 140 -17.71 -2.62 -9.85
C TYR A 140 -16.31 -2.35 -9.28
N VAL A 141 -15.65 -3.41 -8.83
CA VAL A 141 -14.23 -3.40 -8.45
C VAL A 141 -13.39 -4.19 -9.44
N VAL A 142 -12.12 -3.82 -9.54
CA VAL A 142 -11.12 -4.58 -10.29
C VAL A 142 -10.33 -5.42 -9.29
N VAL A 143 -10.29 -6.73 -9.52
CA VAL A 143 -9.58 -7.70 -8.70
C VAL A 143 -8.39 -8.26 -9.48
N ALA A 144 -7.22 -8.30 -8.85
CA ALA A 144 -6.04 -8.95 -9.39
C ALA A 144 -5.91 -10.36 -8.83
N ASN A 145 -5.84 -11.36 -9.71
CA ASN A 145 -5.52 -12.75 -9.40
C ASN A 145 -4.09 -13.08 -9.87
N GLY A 146 -3.35 -13.80 -9.03
CA GLY A 146 -1.97 -14.18 -9.32
C GLY A 146 -1.01 -12.99 -9.33
N GLY A 147 0.29 -13.28 -9.48
CA GLY A 147 1.32 -12.26 -9.51
C GLY A 147 1.48 -11.47 -8.19
N LEU A 148 2.35 -10.46 -8.21
CA LEU A 148 2.59 -9.54 -7.09
C LEU A 148 2.95 -8.15 -7.63
N GLY A 149 2.34 -7.11 -7.07
CA GLY A 149 2.70 -5.72 -7.37
C GLY A 149 2.52 -5.30 -8.84
N GLY A 150 1.59 -5.92 -9.58
CA GLY A 150 1.34 -5.66 -11.00
C GLY A 150 2.18 -6.53 -11.95
N VAL A 151 3.03 -7.42 -11.43
CA VAL A 151 3.82 -8.35 -12.24
C VAL A 151 3.10 -9.68 -12.33
N SER A 152 2.78 -10.11 -13.56
CA SER A 152 2.10 -11.38 -13.84
C SER A 152 0.72 -11.51 -13.18
N GLU A 153 0.00 -10.40 -13.05
CA GLU A 153 -1.36 -10.36 -12.51
C GLU A 153 -2.38 -10.44 -13.64
N THR A 154 -3.44 -11.20 -13.42
CA THR A 154 -4.62 -11.20 -14.29
C THR A 154 -5.71 -10.39 -13.61
N LEU A 155 -6.22 -9.38 -14.30
CA LEU A 155 -7.28 -8.52 -13.78
C LEU A 155 -8.66 -9.05 -14.17
N HIS A 156 -9.63 -8.96 -13.28
CA HIS A 156 -11.03 -9.25 -13.54
C HIS A 156 -11.92 -8.17 -12.92
N THR A 157 -13.11 -7.96 -13.48
CA THR A 157 -14.12 -7.08 -12.88
C THR A 157 -15.13 -7.90 -12.07
N VAL A 158 -15.47 -7.41 -10.88
CA VAL A 158 -16.54 -7.96 -10.04
C VAL A 158 -17.55 -6.85 -9.74
N PRO A 159 -18.81 -6.98 -10.20
CA PRO A 159 -19.89 -6.05 -9.84
C PRO A 159 -20.03 -5.91 -8.33
N TRP A 160 -20.24 -4.69 -7.85
CA TRP A 160 -20.32 -4.42 -6.42
C TRP A 160 -21.47 -5.18 -5.75
N ASP A 161 -22.58 -5.35 -6.46
CA ASP A 161 -23.78 -6.04 -5.98
C ASP A 161 -23.57 -7.57 -5.81
N GLU A 162 -22.51 -8.14 -6.39
CA GLU A 162 -22.13 -9.55 -6.19
C GLU A 162 -21.33 -9.75 -4.88
N LEU A 163 -20.81 -8.67 -4.29
CA LEU A 163 -19.94 -8.72 -3.11
C LEU A 163 -20.74 -8.70 -1.81
N LYS A 164 -20.35 -9.57 -0.88
CA LYS A 164 -20.81 -9.57 0.50
C LYS A 164 -19.66 -9.25 1.44
N PRO A 165 -19.85 -8.39 2.45
CA PRO A 165 -18.82 -8.12 3.46
C PRO A 165 -18.31 -9.40 4.14
N SER A 166 -17.02 -9.41 4.46
CA SER A 166 -16.31 -10.46 5.21
C SER A 166 -15.29 -9.81 6.15
N ASP A 167 -14.77 -10.56 7.12
CA ASP A 167 -13.84 -10.05 8.14
C ASP A 167 -12.59 -9.40 7.51
N GLU A 168 -11.98 -10.05 6.50
CA GLU A 168 -10.76 -9.58 5.84
C GLU A 168 -11.00 -8.82 4.52
N GLY A 169 -12.25 -8.74 4.06
CA GLY A 169 -12.54 -8.26 2.71
C GLY A 169 -13.98 -8.51 2.27
N PHE A 170 -14.13 -9.16 1.11
CA PHE A 170 -15.42 -9.46 0.52
C PHE A 170 -15.50 -10.92 0.07
N THR A 171 -16.71 -11.46 0.07
CA THR A 171 -17.01 -12.79 -0.48
C THR A 171 -17.92 -12.65 -1.69
N VAL A 172 -17.72 -13.47 -2.71
CA VAL A 172 -18.68 -13.67 -3.80
C VAL A 172 -19.35 -15.04 -3.66
N PRO A 173 -20.66 -15.16 -3.93
CA PRO A 173 -21.34 -16.45 -3.95
C PRO A 173 -20.85 -17.40 -5.04
N ALA A 174 -20.31 -16.86 -6.14
CA ALA A 174 -19.77 -17.63 -7.25
C ALA A 174 -18.51 -18.42 -6.87
N LYS A 175 -18.21 -19.50 -7.60
CA LYS A 175 -16.95 -20.22 -7.42
C LYS A 175 -15.80 -19.38 -7.95
N CYS A 176 -14.62 -19.55 -7.36
CA CYS A 176 -13.40 -18.87 -7.80
C CYS A 176 -13.14 -19.10 -9.31
N GLU A 177 -13.29 -20.34 -9.78
CA GLU A 177 -13.12 -20.68 -11.20
C GLU A 177 -14.05 -19.91 -12.15
N ASP A 178 -15.29 -19.64 -11.74
CA ASP A 178 -16.26 -18.95 -12.60
C ASP A 178 -15.85 -17.49 -12.83
N ILE A 179 -15.25 -16.85 -11.82
CA ILE A 179 -14.72 -15.49 -11.93
C ILE A 179 -13.45 -15.48 -12.79
N LEU A 180 -12.52 -16.41 -12.54
CA LEU A 180 -11.23 -16.45 -13.24
C LEU A 180 -11.33 -16.88 -14.71
N ARG A 181 -12.45 -17.52 -15.11
CA ARG A 181 -12.74 -17.84 -16.52
C ARG A 181 -13.29 -16.65 -17.33
N ARG A 182 -13.70 -15.56 -16.67
CA ARG A 182 -14.14 -14.34 -17.36
C ARG A 182 -12.96 -13.77 -18.16
N GLU A 183 -13.27 -13.05 -19.23
CA GLU A 183 -12.25 -12.39 -20.05
C GLU A 183 -11.35 -11.51 -19.17
N PRO A 184 -10.01 -11.69 -19.22
CA PRO A 184 -9.08 -10.84 -18.50
C PRO A 184 -9.26 -9.37 -18.90
N LEU A 185 -9.25 -8.51 -17.90
CA LEU A 185 -9.33 -7.07 -18.09
C LEU A 185 -7.97 -6.50 -18.53
N ASP A 186 -7.97 -5.65 -19.56
CA ASP A 186 -6.81 -4.82 -19.90
C ASP A 186 -6.62 -3.73 -18.82
N PRO A 187 -5.46 -3.64 -18.15
CA PRO A 187 -5.18 -2.57 -17.19
C PRO A 187 -5.37 -1.16 -17.74
N ALA A 188 -5.26 -0.95 -19.06
CA ALA A 188 -5.39 0.34 -19.73
C ALA A 188 -6.81 0.65 -20.26
N ASP A 189 -7.72 -0.32 -20.27
CA ASP A 189 -9.07 -0.16 -20.85
C ASP A 189 -10.16 -0.75 -19.94
N TRP A 190 -10.54 0.01 -18.91
CA TRP A 190 -11.56 -0.41 -17.95
C TRP A 190 -12.97 -0.24 -18.53
N PRO A 191 -13.89 -1.21 -18.34
CA PRO A 191 -15.18 -1.19 -19.03
C PRO A 191 -16.07 -0.07 -18.52
N ALA A 192 -16.71 0.68 -19.42
CA ALA A 192 -17.61 1.76 -19.03
C ALA A 192 -18.82 1.28 -18.19
N ARG A 193 -19.21 0.01 -18.33
CA ARG A 193 -20.24 -0.67 -17.54
C ARG A 193 -19.95 -2.17 -17.48
N VAL A 194 -20.28 -2.78 -16.35
CA VAL A 194 -20.25 -4.23 -16.15
C VAL A 194 -21.67 -4.68 -15.82
N GLN A 195 -22.11 -5.81 -16.38
CA GLN A 195 -23.39 -6.41 -16.02
C GLN A 195 -23.17 -7.39 -14.87
N ALA A 196 -24.06 -7.38 -13.88
CA ALA A 196 -24.15 -8.46 -12.89
C ALA A 196 -24.55 -9.75 -13.61
N ALA A 197 -23.90 -10.86 -13.23
CA ALA A 197 -24.20 -12.19 -13.76
C ALA A 197 -25.55 -12.73 -13.26
#